data_AF-A0A1G4MBS8-F1
#
_entry.id   AF-A0A1G4MBS8-F1
#
_cell.length_a   1.000
_cell.length_b   1.000
_cell.length_c   1.000
_cell.angle_alpha   90.00
_cell.angle_beta   90.00
_cell.angle_gamma   90.00
#
_symmetry.space_group_name_H-M   'P 1'
#
loop_
_entity.id
_entity.type
_entity.pdbx_description
1 polymer ?
#
loop_
_entity_poly.entity_id
_entity_poly.type
_entity_poly.pdbx_seq_one_letter_code
_entity_poly.pdbx_strand_id
1 'polypeptide(L)'
;MSSTAVREAAVQLVKTLQKFPQERIKHLVSFRDSQLERFKPIAGLETTGTDSTKKPTLSDIKDIINRTSGPLGLQKDLLKKVQEALPQEQFTAQTIEEQNKSLNNIMSNKYKTYYDVGNKLYEPQGNPLYYKRLLDEIEGKTKETFFTALRTVVFGK
;
A
#
# COMPACT_ATOMS: atom_id res chain seq x y z
N MET A 1 7.01 -20.51 22.35
CA MET A 1 5.72 -19.87 22.70
C MET A 1 5.47 -18.54 21.96
N SER A 2 6.42 -18.00 21.18
CA SER A 2 6.24 -16.70 20.48
C SER A 2 5.49 -16.75 19.15
N SER A 3 5.54 -17.86 18.40
CA SER A 3 4.95 -17.91 17.04
C SER A 3 3.42 -17.95 17.03
N THR A 4 2.79 -18.54 18.07
CA THR A 4 1.33 -18.61 18.17
C THR A 4 0.72 -17.24 18.43
N ALA A 5 1.29 -16.48 19.37
CA ALA A 5 0.86 -15.11 19.66
C ALA A 5 1.06 -14.17 18.46
N VAL A 6 2.19 -14.27 17.76
CA VAL A 6 2.44 -13.52 16.52
C VAL A 6 1.41 -13.86 15.45
N ARG A 7 1.08 -15.14 15.29
CA ARG A 7 0.08 -15.59 14.31
C ARG A 7 -1.31 -15.07 14.63
N GLU A 8 -1.72 -15.13 15.89
CA GLU A 8 -3.03 -14.62 16.34
C GLU A 8 -3.14 -13.10 16.13
N ALA A 9 -2.11 -12.34 16.51
CA ALA A 9 -2.04 -10.91 16.27
C ALA A 9 -2.10 -10.60 14.76
N ALA A 10 -1.41 -11.37 13.91
CA ALA A 10 -1.44 -11.21 12.47
C ALA A 10 -2.83 -11.52 11.87
N VAL A 11 -3.56 -12.52 12.39
CA VAL A 11 -4.94 -12.80 11.98
C VAL A 11 -5.85 -11.61 12.28
N GLN A 12 -5.72 -10.99 13.47
CA GLN A 12 -6.48 -9.80 13.81
C GLN A 12 -6.14 -8.63 12.90
N LEU A 13 -4.86 -8.42 12.60
CA LEU A 13 -4.39 -7.39 11.68
C LEU A 13 -4.97 -7.57 10.26
N VAL A 14 -4.94 -8.79 9.73
CA VAL A 14 -5.52 -9.13 8.42
C VAL A 14 -7.03 -8.84 8.39
N LYS A 15 -7.77 -9.18 9.46
CA LYS A 15 -9.20 -8.86 9.57
C LYS A 15 -9.45 -7.34 9.56
N THR A 16 -8.60 -6.56 10.21
CA THR A 16 -8.68 -5.09 10.18
C THR A 16 -8.40 -4.57 8.76
N LEU A 17 -7.33 -5.05 8.11
CA LEU A 17 -6.98 -4.66 6.74
C LEU A 17 -8.07 -4.99 5.71
N GLN A 18 -8.80 -6.09 5.87
CA GLN A 18 -9.93 -6.44 5.01
C GLN A 18 -11.09 -5.43 5.07
N LYS A 19 -11.22 -4.68 6.18
CA LYS A 19 -12.24 -3.64 6.34
C LYS A 19 -11.86 -2.32 5.66
N PHE A 20 -10.58 -2.13 5.29
CA PHE A 20 -10.16 -0.89 4.62
C PHE A 20 -10.82 -0.77 3.24
N PRO A 21 -11.27 0.43 2.85
CA PRO A 21 -11.81 0.66 1.52
C PRO A 21 -10.70 0.44 0.47
N GLN A 22 -11.11 0.06 -0.74
CA GLN A 22 -10.20 0.02 -1.88
C GLN A 22 -9.76 1.43 -2.27
N GLU A 23 -8.52 1.57 -2.74
CA GLU A 23 -7.96 2.85 -3.12
C GLU A 23 -8.71 3.43 -4.32
N ARG A 24 -8.97 4.74 -4.26
CA ARG A 24 -9.67 5.46 -5.33
C ARG A 24 -8.79 5.64 -6.57
N ILE A 25 -7.47 5.62 -6.41
CA ILE A 25 -6.49 5.79 -7.48
C ILE A 25 -6.05 4.41 -7.99
N LYS A 26 -6.75 3.91 -9.03
CA LYS A 26 -6.61 2.54 -9.54
C LYS A 26 -5.25 2.15 -10.13
N HIS A 27 -4.39 3.12 -10.46
CA HIS A 27 -3.11 2.88 -11.13
C HIS A 27 -1.91 2.90 -10.17
N LEU A 28 -2.14 3.07 -8.88
CA LEU A 28 -1.13 2.98 -7.84
C LEU A 28 -1.20 1.64 -7.12
N VAL A 29 -0.10 1.27 -6.45
CA VAL A 29 -0.06 0.09 -5.59
C VAL A 29 -1.05 0.27 -4.46
N SER A 30 -2.00 -0.66 -4.34
CA SER A 30 -2.96 -0.67 -3.25
C SER A 30 -2.23 -0.89 -1.93
N PHE A 31 -2.45 0.02 -0.97
CA PHE A 31 -2.00 -0.13 0.40
C PHE A 31 -2.65 -1.37 1.02
N ARG A 32 -3.97 -1.50 0.88
CA ARG A 32 -4.71 -2.65 1.41
C ARG A 32 -4.13 -3.96 0.89
N ASP A 33 -3.96 -4.09 -0.42
CA ASP A 33 -3.53 -5.35 -1.03
C ASP A 33 -2.06 -5.65 -0.69
N SER A 34 -1.20 -4.63 -0.72
CA SER A 34 0.21 -4.77 -0.33
C SER A 34 0.37 -5.22 1.13
N GLN A 35 -0.40 -4.66 2.06
CA GLN A 35 -0.34 -5.09 3.45
C GLN A 35 -0.97 -6.48 3.65
N LEU A 36 -2.04 -6.81 2.91
CA LEU A 36 -2.60 -8.17 2.96
C LEU A 36 -1.61 -9.21 2.44
N GLU A 37 -0.90 -8.93 1.36
CA GLU A 37 0.15 -9.81 0.84
C GLU A 37 1.29 -10.01 1.87
N ARG A 38 1.64 -8.96 2.60
CA ARG A 38 2.67 -9.00 3.64
C ARG A 38 2.26 -9.81 4.87
N PHE A 39 1.03 -9.66 5.36
CA PHE A 39 0.62 -10.24 6.65
C PHE A 39 -0.15 -11.57 6.55
N LYS A 40 -0.72 -11.93 5.39
CA LYS A 40 -1.38 -13.24 5.19
C LYS A 40 -0.43 -14.43 5.46
N PRO A 41 0.82 -14.46 4.96
CA PRO A 41 1.76 -15.55 5.26
C PRO A 41 2.06 -15.67 6.76
N ILE A 42 2.17 -14.54 7.46
CA ILE A 42 2.46 -14.48 8.91
C ILE A 42 1.27 -14.99 9.72
N ALA A 43 0.05 -14.72 9.27
CA ALA A 43 -1.19 -15.30 9.83
C ALA A 43 -1.35 -16.80 9.50
N GLY A 44 -0.51 -17.36 8.62
CA GLY A 44 -0.67 -18.71 8.09
C GLY A 44 -1.98 -18.86 7.30
N LEU A 45 -2.34 -17.81 6.55
CA LEU A 45 -3.44 -17.78 5.60
C LEU A 45 -2.85 -17.80 4.18
N GLU A 46 -3.42 -18.62 3.30
CA GLU A 46 -2.99 -18.69 1.91
C GLU A 46 -3.20 -17.35 1.19
N THR A 47 -2.19 -16.90 0.45
CA THR A 47 -2.33 -15.78 -0.47
C THR A 47 -3.09 -16.26 -1.70
N THR A 48 -4.41 -16.13 -1.69
CA THR A 48 -5.22 -16.26 -2.90
C THR A 48 -4.82 -15.15 -3.87
N GLY A 49 -3.94 -15.46 -4.80
CA GLY A 49 -3.48 -14.55 -5.84
C GLY A 49 -4.61 -14.28 -6.83
N THR A 50 -5.06 -13.04 -6.88
CA THR A 50 -5.84 -12.51 -8.00
C THR A 50 -4.88 -11.82 -8.99
N ASP A 51 -4.74 -12.45 -10.15
CA ASP A 51 -4.43 -11.91 -11.49
C ASP A 51 -3.06 -11.29 -11.85
N SER A 52 -2.32 -12.11 -12.60
CA SER A 52 -1.78 -11.86 -13.96
C SER A 52 -0.65 -10.87 -14.25
N THR A 53 0.17 -10.47 -13.28
CA THR A 53 1.60 -10.16 -13.56
C THR A 53 2.43 -10.57 -12.35
N LYS A 54 2.74 -11.88 -12.25
CA LYS A 54 3.65 -12.40 -11.23
C LYS A 54 5.03 -11.75 -11.41
N LYS A 55 5.30 -10.66 -10.68
CA LYS A 55 6.66 -10.33 -10.31
C LYS A 55 7.12 -11.50 -9.45
N PRO A 56 8.17 -12.24 -9.85
CA PRO A 56 8.59 -13.42 -9.11
C PRO A 56 8.89 -13.02 -7.67
N THR A 57 8.30 -13.74 -6.72
CA THR A 57 8.54 -13.52 -5.29
C THR A 57 10.00 -13.84 -4.98
N LEU A 58 10.56 -13.32 -3.89
CA LEU A 58 11.95 -13.62 -3.51
C LEU A 58 12.21 -15.14 -3.36
N SER A 59 11.18 -15.90 -2.99
CA SER A 59 11.19 -17.37 -3.01
C SER A 59 11.29 -17.94 -4.43
N ASP A 60 10.52 -17.42 -5.39
CA ASP A 60 10.58 -17.85 -6.79
C ASP A 60 11.95 -17.50 -7.42
N ILE A 61 12.50 -16.33 -7.09
CA ILE A 61 13.83 -15.90 -7.54
C ILE A 61 14.91 -16.85 -6.98
N LYS A 62 14.80 -17.24 -5.70
CA LYS A 62 15.71 -18.22 -5.09
C LYS A 62 15.64 -19.58 -5.77
N ASP A 63 14.44 -20.05 -6.10
CA ASP A 63 14.24 -21.34 -6.78
C ASP A 63 14.71 -21.33 -8.24
N ILE A 64 14.52 -20.22 -8.95
CA ILE A 64 15.04 -20.03 -10.32
C ILE A 64 16.57 -20.03 -10.30
N ILE A 65 17.19 -19.29 -9.38
CA ILE A 65 18.65 -19.22 -9.23
C ILE A 65 19.24 -20.58 -8.88
N ASN A 66 18.58 -21.35 -8.02
CA ASN A 66 19.01 -22.71 -7.67
C ASN A 66 18.88 -23.70 -8.84
N ARG A 67 17.94 -23.48 -9.77
CA ARG A 67 17.73 -24.32 -10.96
C ARG A 67 18.63 -23.96 -12.13
N THR A 68 19.04 -22.70 -12.28
CA THR A 68 20.00 -22.27 -13.31
C THR A 68 21.43 -22.33 -12.78
N SER A 69 21.98 -23.55 -12.69
CA SER A 69 23.38 -23.79 -12.33
C SER A 69 24.34 -23.29 -13.43
N GLY A 70 24.99 -22.14 -13.18
CA GLY A 70 26.11 -21.58 -13.97
C GLY A 70 26.96 -20.61 -13.12
N PRO A 71 28.29 -20.54 -13.34
CA PRO A 71 29.35 -20.58 -12.31
C PRO A 71 29.07 -19.73 -11.05
N LEU A 72 28.73 -20.46 -9.99
CA LEU A 72 28.21 -20.07 -8.67
C LEU A 72 29.25 -19.40 -7.73
N GLY A 73 29.88 -18.31 -8.15
CA GLY A 73 30.76 -17.50 -7.27
C GLY A 73 30.16 -16.16 -6.89
N LEU A 74 29.81 -15.35 -7.90
CA LEU A 74 29.43 -13.94 -7.74
C LEU A 74 28.00 -13.72 -7.25
N GLN A 75 27.12 -14.70 -7.41
CA GLN A 75 25.70 -14.56 -7.07
C GLN A 75 25.42 -14.70 -5.57
N LYS A 76 26.22 -15.49 -4.83
CA LYS A 76 26.03 -15.66 -3.38
C LYS A 76 26.33 -14.36 -2.62
N ASP A 77 27.37 -13.65 -3.03
CA ASP A 77 27.74 -12.37 -2.41
C ASP A 77 26.74 -11.26 -2.72
N LEU A 78 26.18 -11.24 -3.93
CA LEU A 78 25.12 -10.30 -4.28
C LEU A 78 23.81 -10.62 -3.55
N LEU A 79 23.40 -11.89 -3.50
CA LEU A 79 22.22 -12.31 -2.74
C LEU A 79 22.37 -12.04 -1.25
N LYS A 80 23.57 -12.27 -0.70
CA LYS A 80 23.89 -11.99 0.70
C LYS A 80 23.84 -10.49 0.98
N LYS A 81 24.44 -9.65 0.12
CA LYS A 81 24.34 -8.18 0.23
C LYS A 81 22.90 -7.68 0.12
N VAL A 82 22.08 -8.26 -0.77
CA VAL A 82 20.65 -7.91 -0.88
C VAL A 82 19.88 -8.35 0.36
N GLN A 83 20.15 -9.55 0.87
CA GLN A 83 19.54 -10.08 2.10
C GLN A 83 19.98 -9.31 3.35
N GLU A 84 21.19 -8.74 3.37
CA GLU A 84 21.75 -7.90 4.43
C GLU A 84 21.30 -6.43 4.33
N ALA A 85 21.12 -5.92 3.10
CA ALA A 85 20.64 -4.55 2.85
C ALA A 85 19.13 -4.41 3.06
N LEU A 86 18.37 -5.52 3.01
CA LEU A 86 16.97 -5.53 3.35
C LEU A 86 16.82 -5.68 4.87
N PRO A 87 16.17 -4.73 5.57
CA PRO A 87 15.88 -4.90 6.98
C PRO A 87 15.05 -6.17 7.16
N GLN A 88 15.61 -7.17 7.84
CA GLN A 88 14.89 -8.38 8.23
C GLN A 88 13.82 -7.95 9.23
N GLU A 89 12.59 -7.81 8.76
CA GLU A 89 11.47 -7.40 9.60
C GLU A 89 11.22 -8.47 10.68
N GLN A 90 11.63 -8.16 11.91
CA GLN A 90 11.34 -9.02 13.05
C GLN A 90 9.92 -8.75 13.53
N PHE A 91 9.00 -9.63 13.15
CA PHE A 91 7.62 -9.58 13.62
C PHE A 91 7.53 -10.06 15.06
N THR A 92 7.24 -9.15 15.98
CA THR A 92 6.88 -9.48 17.37
C THR A 92 5.39 -9.28 17.53
N ALA A 93 4.77 -9.98 18.50
CA ALA A 93 3.33 -9.84 18.73
C ALA A 93 2.98 -8.37 19.09
N GLN A 94 3.82 -7.74 19.90
CA GLN A 94 3.65 -6.33 20.30
C GLN A 94 3.67 -5.38 19.11
N THR A 95 4.63 -5.52 18.17
CA THR A 95 4.70 -4.62 17.02
C THR A 95 3.51 -4.80 16.08
N ILE A 96 2.99 -6.02 15.93
CA ILE A 96 1.78 -6.29 15.14
C ILE A 96 0.53 -5.69 15.83
N GLU A 97 0.43 -5.80 17.14
CA GLU A 97 -0.68 -5.21 17.91
C GLU A 97 -0.67 -3.68 17.82
N GLU A 98 0.50 -3.05 17.91
CA GLU A 98 0.67 -1.60 17.73
C GLU A 98 0.26 -1.15 16.32
N GLN A 99 0.62 -1.93 15.29
CA GLN A 99 0.16 -1.68 13.92
C GLN A 99 -1.36 -1.79 13.82
N ASN A 100 -1.96 -2.81 14.42
CA ASN A 100 -3.41 -2.99 14.42
C ASN A 100 -4.12 -1.82 15.13
N LYS A 101 -3.59 -1.36 16.26
CA LYS A 101 -4.09 -0.16 16.97
C LYS A 101 -4.01 1.08 16.08
N SER A 102 -2.89 1.26 15.39
CA SER A 102 -2.67 2.39 14.47
C SER A 102 -3.65 2.37 13.31
N LEU A 103 -3.89 1.20 12.69
CA LEU A 103 -4.89 1.04 11.63
C LEU A 103 -6.30 1.37 12.11
N ASN A 104 -6.68 0.89 13.29
CA ASN A 104 -7.99 1.21 13.88
C ASN A 104 -8.14 2.70 14.16
N ASN A 105 -7.07 3.38 14.61
CA ASN A 105 -7.09 4.83 14.80
C ASN A 105 -7.31 5.57 13.47
N ILE A 106 -6.59 5.18 12.41
CA ILE A 106 -6.76 5.75 11.07
C ILE A 106 -8.20 5.53 10.57
N MET A 107 -8.72 4.32 10.72
CA MET A 107 -10.08 3.96 10.30
C MET A 107 -11.16 4.71 11.09
N SER A 108 -10.95 4.92 12.39
CA SER A 108 -11.87 5.67 13.25
C SER A 108 -12.01 7.14 12.81
N ASN A 109 -11.00 7.66 12.12
CA ASN A 109 -10.94 9.02 11.60
C ASN A 109 -11.38 10.09 12.63
N LYS A 110 -11.02 9.86 13.90
CA LYS A 110 -11.49 10.62 15.08
C LYS A 110 -11.31 12.14 14.93
N TYR A 111 -10.30 12.57 14.19
CA TYR A 111 -9.95 13.99 14.04
C TYR A 111 -10.45 14.62 12.74
N LYS A 112 -11.14 13.88 11.86
CA LYS A 112 -11.62 14.41 10.56
C LYS A 112 -12.40 15.70 10.72
N THR A 113 -13.28 15.74 11.72
CA THR A 113 -14.19 16.86 11.98
C THR A 113 -13.69 17.76 13.11
N TYR A 114 -12.54 17.45 13.71
CA TYR A 114 -12.01 18.23 14.83
C TYR A 114 -11.43 19.57 14.34
N TYR A 115 -10.89 19.59 13.13
CA TYR A 115 -10.44 20.79 12.44
C TYR A 115 -11.28 20.97 11.19
N ASP A 116 -12.34 21.77 11.29
CA ASP A 116 -13.15 22.11 10.12
C ASP A 116 -12.31 22.98 9.17
N VAL A 117 -11.97 22.39 8.02
CA VAL A 117 -11.20 23.06 6.98
C VAL A 117 -12.16 23.92 6.17
N GLY A 118 -12.22 25.20 6.51
CA GLY A 118 -13.13 26.14 5.86
C GLY A 118 -12.86 26.32 4.36
N ASN A 119 -13.82 26.94 3.66
CA ASN A 119 -13.82 27.15 2.21
C ASN A 119 -12.53 27.75 1.64
N LYS A 120 -11.75 28.47 2.45
CA LYS A 120 -10.44 29.03 2.03
C LYS A 120 -9.43 27.95 1.58
N LEU A 121 -9.52 26.73 2.11
CA LEU A 121 -8.62 25.64 1.74
C LEU A 121 -9.14 24.84 0.54
N TYR A 122 -10.45 24.64 0.46
CA TYR A 122 -11.08 23.91 -0.65
C TYR A 122 -11.20 24.75 -1.92
N GLU A 123 -11.38 26.06 -1.78
CA GLU A 123 -11.59 27.02 -2.88
C GLU A 123 -10.69 28.26 -2.68
N PRO A 124 -9.36 28.13 -2.80
CA PRO A 124 -8.48 29.27 -2.64
C PRO A 124 -8.72 30.29 -3.75
N GLN A 125 -8.69 31.59 -3.40
CA GLN A 125 -9.02 32.69 -4.32
C GLN A 125 -8.19 32.71 -5.61
N GLY A 126 -6.98 32.14 -5.61
CA GLY A 126 -6.09 32.13 -6.77
C GLY A 126 -6.54 31.20 -7.90
N ASN A 127 -6.97 29.96 -7.59
CA ASN A 127 -7.41 29.00 -8.61
C ASN A 127 -8.36 27.95 -8.03
N PRO A 128 -9.62 28.28 -7.75
CA PRO A 128 -10.58 27.34 -7.14
C PRO A 128 -10.91 26.15 -8.06
N LEU A 129 -10.88 26.34 -9.38
CA LEU A 129 -11.15 25.30 -10.38
C LEU A 129 -10.13 24.17 -10.35
N TYR A 130 -8.85 24.49 -10.16
CA TYR A 130 -7.79 23.50 -10.06
C TYR A 130 -7.98 22.56 -8.86
N TYR A 131 -8.27 23.11 -7.68
CA TYR A 131 -8.49 22.30 -6.48
C TYR A 131 -9.78 21.48 -6.58
N LYS A 132 -10.83 22.04 -7.18
CA LYS A 132 -12.05 21.29 -7.50
C LYS A 132 -11.75 20.08 -8.39
N ARG A 133 -10.94 20.24 -9.44
CA ARG A 133 -10.48 19.13 -10.29
C ARG A 133 -9.73 18.06 -9.49
N LEU A 134 -8.80 18.47 -8.62
CA LEU A 134 -8.07 17.54 -7.77
C LEU A 134 -9.01 16.77 -6.83
N LEU A 135 -9.97 17.46 -6.21
CA LEU A 135 -10.97 16.83 -5.34
C LEU A 135 -11.87 15.87 -6.11
N ASP A 136 -12.34 16.26 -7.29
CA ASP A 136 -13.17 15.42 -8.16
C ASP A 136 -12.40 14.17 -8.63
N GLU A 137 -11.10 14.29 -8.91
CA GLU A 137 -10.23 13.16 -9.22
C GLU A 137 -10.04 12.23 -8.01
N ILE A 138 -9.77 12.80 -6.83
CA ILE A 138 -9.65 12.06 -5.56
C ILE A 138 -10.98 11.37 -5.21
N GLU A 139 -12.12 11.96 -5.54
CA GLU A 139 -13.45 11.37 -5.33
C GLU A 139 -13.87 10.38 -6.43
N GLY A 140 -13.10 10.30 -7.52
CA GLY A 140 -13.37 9.43 -8.66
C GLY A 140 -14.54 9.90 -9.53
N LYS A 141 -14.93 11.18 -9.42
CA LYS A 141 -16.16 11.72 -10.02
C LYS A 141 -16.05 12.00 -11.52
N THR A 142 -14.88 12.36 -12.06
CA THR A 142 -14.65 12.40 -13.53
C THR A 142 -13.20 12.76 -13.86
N LYS A 143 -12.63 12.14 -14.91
CA LYS A 143 -11.46 12.68 -15.62
C LYS A 143 -11.99 13.71 -16.62
N GLU A 144 -11.61 14.98 -16.49
CA GLU A 144 -11.85 15.92 -17.58
C GLU A 144 -11.16 15.40 -18.86
N THR A 145 -11.85 15.45 -19.99
CA THR A 145 -11.30 15.05 -21.29
C THR A 145 -10.09 15.93 -21.60
N PHE A 146 -9.02 15.39 -22.17
CA PHE A 146 -7.75 16.09 -22.47
C PHE A 146 -7.95 17.49 -23.11
N PHE A 147 -9.01 17.66 -23.89
CA PHE A 147 -9.39 18.93 -24.51
C PHE A 147 -9.74 20.05 -23.49
N THR A 148 -10.44 19.71 -22.41
CA THR A 148 -10.82 20.65 -21.35
C THR A 148 -9.59 21.09 -20.57
N ALA A 149 -8.69 20.16 -20.24
CA ALA A 149 -7.43 20.47 -19.56
C ALA A 149 -6.53 21.40 -20.39
N LEU A 150 -6.44 21.16 -21.71
CA LEU A 150 -5.71 22.03 -22.63
C LEU A 150 -6.32 23.43 -22.69
N ARG A 151 -7.66 23.53 -22.75
CA ARG A 151 -8.37 24.81 -22.72
C ARG A 151 -8.13 25.57 -21.41
N THR A 152 -8.14 24.90 -20.26
CA THR A 152 -7.88 25.54 -18.97
C THR A 152 -6.48 26.13 -18.87
N VAL A 153 -5.47 25.42 -19.38
CA VAL A 153 -4.08 25.92 -19.36
C VAL A 153 -3.90 27.12 -20.30
N VAL A 154 -4.55 27.11 -21.46
CA VAL A 154 -4.44 28.19 -22.45
C VAL A 154 -5.29 29.41 -22.11
N PHE A 155 -6.48 29.21 -21.53
CA PHE A 155 -7.45 30.29 -21.29
C PHE A 155 -7.55 30.73 -19.82
N GLY A 156 -6.84 30.08 -18.90
CA GLY A 156 -6.84 30.42 -17.47
C GLY A 156 -8.22 30.26 -16.79
N LYS A 157 -9.14 29.53 -17.43
CA LYS A 157 -10.50 29.20 -16.96
C LYS A 157 -10.83 27.76 -17.34
#